data_AF-A0A954ZK51-F1
#
_entry.id   AF-A0A954ZK51-F1
#
_cell.length_a   1.000
_cell.length_b   1.000
_cell.length_c   1.000
_cell.angle_alpha   90.00
_cell.angle_beta   90.00
_cell.angle_gamma   90.00
#
_symmetry.space_group_name_H-M   'P 1'
#
loop_
_entity.id
_entity.type
_entity.pdbx_description
1 polymer ?
#
loop_
_entity_poly.entity_id
_entity_poly.type
_entity_poly.pdbx_seq_one_letter_code
_entity_poly.pdbx_strand_id
1 'polypeptide(L)'
;TLGHVFDWIIEDGNWSPRFLAVCLSPERDDVKVLISHLWVKHVDLQNNTVQLRLTPEEIQRSPKYDPNEAVNRRYELRTYDFTGRPINWGVTSE
;
A
#
# COMPACT_ATOMS: atom_id res chain seq x y z
N THR A 1 1.53 -16.56 4.04
CA THR A 1 0.91 -15.30 3.60
C THR A 1 0.98 -14.30 4.75
N LEU A 2 1.40 -13.06 4.51
CA LEU A 2 1.61 -12.05 5.57
C LEU A 2 0.35 -11.28 5.97
N GLY A 3 -0.72 -11.39 5.18
CA GLY A 3 -1.95 -10.63 5.36
C GLY A 3 -2.85 -10.77 4.14
N HIS A 4 -3.95 -10.02 4.12
CA HIS A 4 -4.87 -9.97 2.98
C HIS A 4 -5.10 -8.53 2.53
N VAL A 5 -5.24 -8.33 1.22
CA VAL A 5 -5.69 -7.06 0.65
C VAL A 5 -7.20 -6.99 0.86
N PHE A 6 -7.68 -5.93 1.51
CA PHE A 6 -9.11 -5.72 1.74
C PHE A 6 -9.68 -4.54 0.95
N ASP A 7 -8.84 -3.64 0.45
CA ASP A 7 -9.26 -2.51 -0.37
C ASP A 7 -8.13 -1.96 -1.27
N TRP A 8 -8.51 -1.15 -2.26
CA TRP A 8 -7.62 -0.40 -3.15
C TRP A 8 -7.92 1.09 -3.04
N ILE A 9 -6.91 1.87 -2.66
CA ILE A 9 -7.01 3.33 -2.65
C ILE A 9 -6.59 3.83 -4.02
N ILE A 10 -7.52 4.52 -4.68
CA ILE A 10 -7.35 5.11 -6.00
C ILE A 10 -7.31 6.63 -5.91
N GLU A 11 -6.61 7.27 -6.85
CA GLU A 11 -6.63 8.72 -6.99
C GLU A 11 -7.96 9.20 -7.55
N ASP A 12 -8.51 10.23 -6.93
CA ASP A 12 -9.67 10.94 -7.47
C ASP A 12 -9.29 11.69 -8.77
N GLY A 13 -10.19 11.65 -9.75
CA GLY A 13 -10.01 12.27 -11.07
C GLY A 13 -9.47 11.34 -12.16
N ASN A 14 -8.40 10.58 -11.92
CA ASN A 14 -7.78 9.72 -12.95
C ASN A 14 -7.91 8.21 -12.71
N TRP A 15 -8.51 7.80 -11.59
CA TRP A 15 -8.78 6.39 -11.25
C TRP A 15 -7.54 5.50 -11.16
N SER A 16 -6.35 6.09 -11.03
CA SER A 16 -5.11 5.33 -10.94
C SER A 16 -4.93 4.73 -9.54
N PRO A 17 -4.48 3.48 -9.42
CA PRO A 17 -4.20 2.87 -8.12
C PRO A 17 -3.04 3.59 -7.45
N ARG A 18 -3.21 3.93 -6.18
CA ARG A 18 -2.15 4.53 -5.34
C ARG A 18 -1.63 3.51 -4.34
N PHE A 19 -2.53 2.94 -3.55
CA PHE A 19 -2.18 2.02 -2.47
C PHE A 19 -3.09 0.79 -2.43
N LEU A 20 -2.53 -0.30 -1.92
CA LEU A 20 -3.26 -1.47 -1.48
C LEU A 20 -3.44 -1.36 0.04
N ALA A 21 -4.67 -1.49 0.52
CA ALA A 21 -4.96 -1.59 1.94
C ALA A 21 -4.85 -3.06 2.38
N VAL A 22 -3.93 -3.33 3.31
CA VAL A 22 -3.56 -4.68 3.73
C VAL A 22 -3.79 -4.86 5.22
N CYS A 23 -4.50 -5.92 5.60
CA CYS A 23 -4.63 -6.35 6.99
C CYS A 23 -3.62 -7.47 7.26
N LEU A 24 -2.67 -7.22 8.17
CA LEU A 24 -1.54 -8.12 8.46
C LEU A 24 -1.87 -9.20 9.49
N SER A 25 -2.95 -9.04 10.26
CA SER A 25 -3.38 -10.02 11.23
C SER A 25 -4.88 -10.28 11.08
N PRO A 26 -5.28 -11.43 10.51
CA PRO A 26 -6.70 -11.77 10.41
C PRO A 26 -7.39 -11.90 11.77
N GLU A 27 -6.63 -12.29 12.81
CA GLU A 27 -7.14 -12.49 14.17
C GLU A 27 -7.23 -11.18 14.97
N ARG A 28 -6.47 -10.17 14.55
CA ARG A 28 -6.47 -8.83 15.12
C ARG A 28 -6.64 -7.86 13.97
N ASP A 29 -7.88 -7.61 13.60
CA ASP A 29 -8.30 -6.73 12.49
C ASP A 29 -7.87 -5.25 12.69
N ASP A 30 -6.93 -4.99 13.60
CA ASP A 30 -6.40 -3.70 14.01
C ASP A 30 -5.08 -3.33 13.34
N VAL A 31 -4.39 -4.27 12.68
CA VAL A 31 -3.13 -3.97 11.97
C VAL A 31 -3.39 -3.85 10.47
N LYS A 32 -3.87 -2.67 10.09
CA LYS A 32 -4.06 -2.26 8.70
C LYS A 32 -2.90 -1.37 8.28
N VAL A 33 -2.39 -1.56 7.06
CA VAL A 33 -1.31 -0.76 6.47
C VAL A 33 -1.63 -0.42 5.02
N LEU A 34 -1.07 0.66 4.51
CA LEU A 34 -1.10 0.99 3.08
C LEU A 34 0.22 0.63 2.42
N ILE A 35 0.15 -0.10 1.31
CA ILE A 35 1.29 -0.51 0.51
C ILE A 35 1.20 0.17 -0.84
N SER A 36 2.24 0.91 -1.25
CA SER A 36 2.26 1.55 -2.57
C SER A 36 2.15 0.51 -3.69
N HIS A 37 1.31 0.79 -4.70
CA HIS A 37 1.17 -0.09 -5.87
C HIS A 37 2.51 -0.30 -6.62
N LEU A 38 3.44 0.66 -6.52
CA LEU A 38 4.78 0.57 -7.13
C LEU A 38 5.65 -0.55 -6.52
N TRP A 39 5.30 -1.05 -5.34
CA TRP A 39 5.99 -2.15 -4.69
C TRP A 39 5.38 -3.51 -5.01
N VAL A 40 4.30 -3.55 -5.79
CA VAL A 40 3.77 -4.80 -6.31
C VAL A 40 4.77 -5.39 -7.32
N LYS A 41 5.20 -6.62 -7.05
CA LYS A 41 6.05 -7.41 -7.94
C LYS A 41 5.21 -8.12 -9.00
N HIS A 42 4.10 -8.74 -8.56
CA HIS A 42 3.24 -9.56 -9.40
C HIS A 42 1.85 -9.69 -8.77
N VAL A 43 0.81 -9.66 -9.61
CA VAL A 43 -0.57 -9.98 -9.22
C VAL A 43 -0.97 -11.26 -9.92
N ASP A 44 -1.27 -12.29 -9.13
CA ASP A 44 -1.79 -13.56 -9.62
C ASP A 44 -3.29 -13.62 -9.33
N LEU A 45 -4.09 -13.34 -10.36
CA LEU A 45 -5.54 -13.34 -10.28
C LEU A 45 -6.13 -14.75 -10.18
N GLN A 46 -5.45 -15.78 -10.69
CA GLN A 46 -5.95 -17.15 -10.61
C GLN A 46 -5.89 -17.66 -9.17
N ASN A 47 -4.81 -17.32 -8.46
CA ASN A 47 -4.59 -17.75 -7.09
C ASN A 47 -5.03 -16.69 -6.05
N ASN A 48 -5.56 -15.54 -6.47
CA ASN A 48 -5.88 -14.40 -5.61
C ASN A 48 -4.71 -13.97 -4.71
N THR A 49 -3.50 -13.89 -5.28
CA THR A 49 -2.31 -13.49 -4.52
C THR A 49 -1.62 -12.25 -5.10
N VAL A 50 -1.09 -11.42 -4.21
CA VAL A 50 -0.24 -10.27 -4.56
C VAL A 50 1.14 -10.50 -3.98
N GLN A 51 2.16 -10.47 -4.83
CA GLN A 51 3.55 -10.54 -4.42
C GLN A 51 4.13 -9.13 -4.34
N LEU A 52 4.81 -8.81 -3.25
CA LEU A 52 5.44 -7.52 -3.01
C LEU A 52 6.96 -7.60 -3.15
N ARG A 53 7.59 -6.47 -3.46
CA ARG A 53 9.06 -6.28 -3.44
C ARG A 53 9.60 -5.93 -2.05
N LEU A 54 8.74 -5.94 -1.03
CA LEU A 54 9.07 -5.64 0.36
C LEU A 54 9.30 -6.92 1.16
N THR A 55 10.13 -6.84 2.19
CA THR A 55 10.27 -7.92 3.18
C THR A 55 9.14 -7.88 4.21
N PRO A 56 8.87 -9.00 4.92
CA PRO A 56 7.93 -9.01 6.03
C PRO A 56 8.17 -7.92 7.08
N GLU A 57 9.43 -7.66 7.40
CA GLU A 57 9.85 -6.69 8.42
C GLU A 57 9.57 -5.24 7.97
N GLU A 58 9.80 -4.92 6.69
CA GLU A 58 9.46 -3.61 6.11
C GLU A 58 7.94 -3.37 6.20
N ILE A 59 7.14 -4.41 5.91
CA ILE A 59 5.67 -4.33 5.97
C ILE A 59 5.18 -4.15 7.42
N GLN A 60 5.71 -4.91 8.37
CA GLN A 60 5.30 -4.83 9.78
C GLN A 60 5.64 -3.50 10.44
N ARG A 61 6.69 -2.82 9.99
CA ARG A 61 7.07 -1.51 10.52
C ARG A 61 6.35 -0.35 9.82
N SER A 62 5.58 -0.63 8.76
CA SER A 62 4.85 0.41 8.03
C SER A 62 3.85 1.16 8.94
N PRO A 63 3.60 2.45 8.69
CA PRO A 63 2.61 3.21 9.45
C PRO A 63 1.25 2.51 9.43
N LYS A 64 0.59 2.50 10.60
CA LYS A 64 -0.78 2.00 10.70
C LYS A 64 -1.73 2.89 9.90
N TYR A 65 -2.63 2.25 9.18
CA TYR A 65 -3.71 2.84 8.42
C TYR A 65 -5.01 2.74 9.21
N ASP A 66 -5.72 3.86 9.36
CA ASP A 66 -7.11 3.87 9.81
C ASP A 66 -8.02 4.10 8.60
N PRO A 67 -8.86 3.12 8.22
CA PRO A 67 -9.83 3.27 7.13
C PRO A 67 -10.86 4.39 7.33
N ASN A 68 -11.06 4.86 8.57
CA ASN A 68 -11.96 5.96 8.88
C ASN A 68 -11.31 7.34 8.66
N GLU A 69 -9.98 7.38 8.46
CA GLU A 69 -9.26 8.60 8.13
C GLU A 69 -9.06 8.73 6.61
N ALA A 70 -9.27 9.94 6.08
CA ALA A 70 -8.97 10.22 4.69
C ALA A 70 -7.47 10.07 4.42
N VAL A 71 -7.12 9.31 3.38
CA VAL A 71 -5.76 9.23 2.86
C VAL A 71 -5.41 10.57 2.24
N ASN A 72 -4.75 11.42 3.02
CA ASN A 72 -4.30 12.74 2.59
C ASN A 72 -2.79 12.73 2.32
N ARG A 73 -2.31 13.79 1.66
CA ARG A 73 -0.89 13.98 1.32
C ARG A 73 0.07 13.85 2.50
N ARG A 74 -0.40 14.06 3.74
CA ARG A 74 0.41 13.89 4.96
C ARG A 74 0.59 12.41 5.32
N TYR A 75 -0.40 11.56 5.04
CA TYR A 75 -0.27 10.10 5.18
C TYR A 75 0.68 9.52 4.13
N GLU A 76 0.53 9.98 2.89
CA GLU A 76 1.42 9.64 1.80
C GLU A 76 2.88 9.91 2.16
N LEU A 77 3.21 11.16 2.53
CA LEU A 77 4.56 11.56 2.93
C LEU A 77 5.14 10.66 4.05
N ARG A 78 4.34 10.31 5.08
CA ARG A 78 4.81 9.41 6.15
C ARG A 78 5.11 8.00 5.66
N THR A 79 4.29 7.46 4.76
CA THR A 79 4.49 6.11 4.20
C THR A 79 5.74 6.08 3.31
N TYR A 80 6.00 7.18 2.61
CA TYR A 80 7.14 7.34 1.73
C TYR A 80 8.46 7.60 2.50
N ASP A 81 8.44 8.51 3.49
CA ASP A 81 9.57 8.77 4.37
C ASP A 81 9.98 7.52 5.17
N PHE A 82 8.99 6.70 5.57
CA PHE A 82 9.22 5.46 6.31
C PHE A 82 9.99 4.40 5.52
N THR A 83 9.80 4.36 4.20
CA THR A 83 10.40 3.32 3.34
C THR A 83 11.67 3.74 2.63
N GLY A 84 12.03 5.04 2.68
CA GLY A 84 13.31 5.56 2.18
C GLY A 84 13.51 5.43 0.67
N ARG A 85 12.46 5.13 -0.11
CA ARG A 85 12.53 4.96 -1.57
C ARG A 85 11.88 6.16 -2.28
N PRO A 86 12.56 6.81 -3.23
CA PRO A 86 11.99 7.93 -3.96
C PRO A 86 10.80 7.47 -4.81
N ILE A 87 9.76 8.29 -4.84
CA ILE A 87 8.61 8.10 -5.71
C ILE A 87 9.01 8.66 -7.07
N ASN A 88 8.93 7.83 -8.10
CA ASN A 88 8.88 8.35 -9.46
C ASN A 88 7.42 8.77 -9.69
N TRP A 89 7.10 10.03 -9.47
CA TRP A 89 5.73 10.57 -9.53
C TRP A 89 5.11 10.54 -10.93
N GLY A 90 5.68 9.81 -11.88
CA GLY A 90 5.27 9.86 -13.27
C GLY A 90 5.28 11.30 -13.75
N VAL A 91 6.44 11.95 -13.70
CA VAL A 91 6.65 13.10 -14.57
C VAL A 91 6.80 12.51 -15.97
N THR A 92 5.67 12.28 -16.65
CA THR A 92 5.68 12.31 -18.11
C THR A 92 5.85 13.77 -18.47
N SER A 93 7.10 14.18 -18.65
CA SER A 93 7.42 15.38 -19.40
C SER A 93 6.89 15.17 -20.82
N GLU A 94 5.87 15.93 -21.20
CA GLU A 94 5.70 16.34 -22.59
C GLU A 94 6.53 17.61 -22.85
#